data_AF-A0AAQ2DG40-F1
#
_entry.id   AF-A0AAQ2DG40-F1
#
_cell.length_a   1.000
_cell.length_b   1.000
_cell.length_c   1.000
_cell.angle_alpha   90.00
_cell.angle_beta   90.00
_cell.angle_gamma   90.00
#
_symmetry.space_group_name_H-M   'P 1'
#
loop_
_entity.id
_entity.type
_entity.pdbx_description
1 polymer ?
#
loop_
_entity_poly.entity_id
_entity_poly.type
_entity_poly.pdbx_seq_one_letter_code
_entity_poly.pdbx_strand_id
1 'polypeptide(L)'
;MSQLFQPDAAHLKRLQDFEVGQYKTRPQCNIQGREQLGIMEEFEVQGLQNTLDEYVRLIGLGYTSTGEIAHLPKVIAGPTVDWVILSLRKPESQVEQEIAQIKADVEATYLAQLADAKAACVAKEVESLLAGEKRRKQQAELDAKAAQEAEEYARVEAEVLAALGGKQ
;
A
#
# COMPACT_ATOMS: atom_id res chain seq x y z
N MET A 1 18.83 22.18 -0.12
CA MET A 1 18.23 21.57 -1.33
C MET A 1 17.38 20.40 -0.88
N SER A 2 16.07 20.46 -1.11
CA SER A 2 15.13 19.42 -0.68
C SER A 2 15.36 18.17 -1.53
N GLN A 3 15.78 17.06 -0.90
CA GLN A 3 15.77 15.74 -1.52
C GLN A 3 14.30 15.33 -1.67
N LEU A 4 13.69 15.81 -2.76
CA LEU A 4 12.42 15.31 -3.25
C LEU A 4 12.56 13.79 -3.39
N PHE A 5 11.70 13.07 -2.68
CA PHE A 5 11.58 11.62 -2.70
C PHE A 5 11.59 11.15 -4.16
N GLN A 6 12.70 10.55 -4.61
CA GLN A 6 12.78 9.94 -5.93
C GLN A 6 12.37 8.47 -5.74
N PRO A 7 11.15 8.08 -6.13
CA PRO A 7 10.70 6.71 -5.95
C PRO A 7 11.60 5.78 -6.78
N ASP A 8 12.25 4.84 -6.09
CA ASP A 8 13.05 3.81 -6.77
C ASP A 8 12.13 2.85 -7.56
N ALA A 9 12.72 2.09 -8.48
CA ALA A 9 11.98 1.16 -9.32
C ALA A 9 11.19 0.11 -8.51
N ALA A 10 11.64 -0.22 -7.29
CA ALA A 10 10.96 -1.14 -6.40
C ALA A 10 9.72 -0.51 -5.74
N HIS A 11 9.74 0.79 -5.51
CA HIS A 11 8.61 1.58 -5.02
C HIS A 11 7.54 1.74 -6.09
N LEU A 12 7.94 2.06 -7.33
CA LEU A 12 7.03 2.13 -8.47
C LEU A 12 6.37 0.78 -8.78
N LYS A 13 7.14 -0.30 -8.70
CA LYS A 13 6.61 -1.66 -8.89
C LYS A 13 5.60 -2.07 -7.82
N ARG A 14 5.85 -1.70 -6.55
CA ARG A 14 4.89 -1.95 -5.46
C ARG A 14 3.59 -1.17 -5.63
N LEU A 15 3.65 0.07 -6.11
CA LEU A 15 2.47 0.86 -6.45
C LEU A 15 1.66 0.19 -7.56
N GLN A 16 2.34 -0.24 -8.62
CA GLN A 16 1.70 -0.95 -9.73
C GLN A 16 1.05 -2.27 -9.27
N ASP A 17 1.75 -3.08 -8.47
CA ASP A 17 1.23 -4.36 -7.98
C ASP A 17 0.03 -4.16 -7.04
N PHE A 18 0.01 -3.08 -6.25
CA PHE A 18 -1.11 -2.71 -5.39
C PHE A 18 -2.33 -2.26 -6.20
N GLU A 19 -2.15 -1.41 -7.20
CA GLU A 19 -3.21 -1.00 -8.14
C GLU A 19 -3.80 -2.21 -8.86
N VAL A 20 -2.95 -3.12 -9.34
CA VAL A 20 -3.38 -4.38 -9.97
C VAL A 20 -4.14 -5.27 -8.99
N GLY A 21 -3.72 -5.33 -7.72
CA GLY A 21 -4.39 -6.10 -6.67
C GLY A 21 -5.79 -5.55 -6.35
N GLN A 22 -5.91 -4.24 -6.17
CA GLN A 22 -7.19 -3.55 -5.95
C GLN A 22 -8.13 -3.63 -7.15
N TYR A 23 -7.58 -3.66 -8.36
CA TYR A 23 -8.34 -3.82 -9.59
C TYR A 23 -8.95 -5.23 -9.72
N LYS A 24 -8.25 -6.27 -9.27
CA LYS A 24 -8.73 -7.67 -9.32
C LYS A 24 -9.84 -7.99 -8.32
N THR A 25 -9.96 -7.23 -7.24
CA THR A 25 -10.96 -7.48 -6.17
C THR A 25 -12.29 -6.75 -6.40
N ARG A 26 -12.38 -5.88 -7.43
CA ARG A 26 -13.62 -5.17 -7.78
C ARG A 26 -14.39 -5.93 -8.88
N PRO A 27 -15.74 -5.87 -8.88
CA PRO A 27 -16.54 -6.40 -9.98
C PRO A 27 -16.03 -5.85 -11.32
N GLN A 28 -15.74 -6.75 -12.25
CA GLN A 28 -14.82 -6.58 -13.37
C GLN A 28 -15.08 -5.32 -14.22
N CYS A 29 -14.14 -4.37 -14.20
CA CYS A 29 -13.98 -3.37 -15.27
C CYS A 29 -12.91 -3.89 -16.22
N ASN A 30 -13.22 -4.34 -17.44
CA ASN A 30 -12.21 -4.90 -18.36
C ASN A 30 -11.54 -3.78 -19.20
N ILE A 31 -10.24 -3.50 -18.98
CA ILE A 31 -9.47 -2.49 -19.75
C ILE A 31 -8.84 -3.16 -20.98
N GLN A 32 -9.68 -3.65 -21.89
CA GLN A 32 -9.28 -4.00 -23.27
C GLN A 32 -10.26 -3.41 -24.28
N GLY A 33 -10.37 -2.07 -24.23
CA GLY A 33 -10.88 -1.30 -25.36
C GLY A 33 -12.38 -0.97 -25.32
N ARG A 34 -12.81 -0.25 -24.28
CA ARG A 34 -13.80 0.85 -24.30
C ARG A 34 -14.19 1.17 -22.85
N GLU A 35 -14.30 2.46 -22.55
CA GLU A 35 -14.61 3.01 -21.23
C GLU A 35 -15.81 2.32 -20.56
N GLN A 36 -15.58 1.54 -19.49
CA GLN A 36 -16.65 1.01 -18.64
C GLN A 36 -16.24 1.06 -17.16
N LEU A 37 -15.66 2.17 -16.71
CA LEU A 37 -15.52 2.44 -15.28
C LEU A 37 -16.91 2.64 -14.67
N GLY A 38 -17.45 1.64 -13.98
CA GLY A 38 -18.56 1.81 -13.03
C GLY A 38 -19.91 2.25 -13.60
N ILE A 39 -20.07 2.21 -14.92
CA ILE A 39 -21.24 2.78 -15.58
C ILE A 39 -22.47 1.88 -15.38
N MET A 40 -22.32 0.56 -15.42
CA MET A 40 -23.45 -0.37 -15.42
C MET A 40 -23.75 -0.94 -14.04
N GLU A 41 -25.01 -0.87 -13.64
CA GLU A 41 -25.55 -1.49 -12.44
C GLU A 41 -26.55 -2.58 -12.83
N GLU A 42 -26.47 -3.72 -12.15
CA GLU A 42 -27.34 -4.87 -12.36
C GLU A 42 -28.37 -4.96 -11.22
N PHE A 43 -29.64 -5.08 -11.59
CA PHE A 43 -30.76 -5.23 -10.66
C PHE A 43 -31.44 -6.57 -10.93
N GLU A 44 -31.44 -7.45 -9.94
CA GLU A 44 -32.15 -8.73 -10.00
C GLU A 44 -33.53 -8.57 -9.38
N VAL A 45 -34.58 -8.78 -10.18
CA VAL A 45 -35.97 -8.56 -9.79
C VAL A 45 -36.81 -9.82 -10.05
N GLN A 46 -37.67 -10.15 -9.09
CA GLN A 46 -38.56 -11.30 -9.19
C GLN A 46 -39.83 -10.95 -9.96
N GLY A 47 -40.05 -11.59 -11.11
CA GLY A 47 -41.25 -11.43 -11.94
C GLY A 47 -41.24 -10.21 -12.86
N LEU A 48 -41.86 -10.37 -14.03
CA LEU A 48 -41.83 -9.38 -15.11
C LEU A 48 -42.46 -8.03 -14.73
N GLN A 49 -43.61 -8.03 -14.04
CA GLN A 49 -44.31 -6.80 -13.67
C GLN A 49 -43.46 -5.92 -12.75
N ASN A 50 -42.93 -6.51 -11.66
CA ASN A 50 -42.05 -5.82 -10.73
C ASN A 50 -40.80 -5.27 -11.43
N THR A 51 -40.30 -6.02 -12.41
CA THR A 51 -39.13 -5.60 -13.20
C THR A 51 -39.46 -4.36 -14.05
N LEU A 52 -40.63 -4.32 -14.68
CA LEU A 52 -41.06 -3.16 -15.46
C LEU A 52 -41.28 -1.93 -14.57
N ASP A 53 -41.90 -2.13 -13.40
CA ASP A 53 -42.09 -1.06 -12.41
C ASP A 53 -40.75 -0.51 -11.91
N GLU A 54 -39.79 -1.39 -11.63
CA GLU A 54 -38.44 -1.03 -11.21
C GLU A 54 -37.65 -0.34 -12.33
N TYR A 55 -37.78 -0.79 -13.58
CA TYR A 55 -37.21 -0.12 -14.73
C TYR A 55 -37.72 1.32 -14.86
N VAL A 56 -39.03 1.53 -14.78
CA VAL A 56 -39.65 2.87 -14.85
C VAL A 56 -39.11 3.76 -13.72
N ARG A 57 -39.01 3.21 -12.50
CA ARG A 57 -38.45 3.92 -11.35
C ARG A 57 -37.00 4.35 -11.59
N LEU A 58 -36.14 3.44 -12.07
CA LEU A 58 -34.72 3.70 -12.30
C LEU A 58 -34.50 4.72 -13.42
N ILE A 59 -35.26 4.63 -14.52
CA ILE A 59 -35.24 5.66 -15.57
C ILE A 59 -35.65 7.02 -15.01
N GLY A 60 -36.66 7.09 -14.14
CA GLY A 60 -37.08 8.32 -13.45
C GLY A 60 -36.02 8.93 -12.54
N LEU A 61 -35.04 8.13 -12.08
CA LEU A 61 -33.88 8.57 -11.30
C LEU A 61 -32.68 8.95 -12.16
N GLY A 62 -32.82 8.94 -13.49
CA GLY A 62 -31.76 9.33 -14.42
C GLY A 62 -30.85 8.17 -14.85
N TYR A 63 -31.19 6.93 -14.52
CA TYR A 63 -30.52 5.79 -15.14
C TYR A 63 -30.86 5.72 -16.63
N THR A 64 -29.94 5.23 -17.43
CA THR A 64 -30.10 5.18 -18.89
C THR A 64 -29.94 3.76 -19.41
N SER A 65 -30.78 3.37 -20.36
CA SER A 65 -30.58 2.13 -21.11
C SER A 65 -29.51 2.37 -22.19
N THR A 66 -28.51 1.50 -22.26
CA THR A 66 -27.47 1.58 -23.30
C THR A 66 -27.87 0.73 -24.50
N GLY A 67 -28.06 1.35 -25.67
CA GLY A 67 -28.41 0.66 -26.91
C GLY A 67 -27.38 -0.34 -27.44
N GLU A 68 -26.14 -0.35 -26.90
CA GLU A 68 -25.10 -1.34 -27.26
C GLU A 68 -25.28 -2.70 -26.54
N ILE A 69 -26.18 -2.81 -25.56
CA ILE A 69 -26.57 -4.11 -24.99
C ILE A 69 -27.79 -4.59 -25.77
N ALA A 70 -27.54 -5.34 -26.85
CA ALA A 70 -28.53 -5.93 -27.74
C ALA A 70 -29.44 -7.00 -27.08
N HIS A 71 -29.56 -7.02 -25.76
CA HIS A 71 -30.34 -8.01 -25.03
C HIS A 71 -31.18 -7.29 -23.97
N LEU A 72 -32.48 -7.25 -24.25
CA LEU A 72 -33.61 -7.10 -23.32
C LEU A 72 -33.33 -7.67 -21.92
N PRO A 73 -34.14 -7.32 -20.90
CA PRO A 73 -34.18 -8.02 -19.61
C PRO A 73 -33.92 -9.52 -19.80
N LYS A 74 -32.79 -10.02 -19.29
CA LYS A 74 -32.45 -11.43 -19.39
C LYS A 74 -33.30 -12.13 -18.34
N VAL A 75 -34.37 -12.77 -18.80
CA VAL A 75 -35.19 -13.63 -17.95
C VAL A 75 -34.40 -14.89 -17.68
N ILE A 76 -34.06 -15.12 -16.42
CA ILE A 76 -33.50 -16.36 -15.90
C ILE A 76 -34.65 -17.11 -15.24
N ALA A 77 -35.16 -18.14 -15.91
CA ALA A 77 -36.18 -19.02 -15.34
C ALA A 77 -35.53 -19.94 -14.29
N GLY A 78 -35.85 -19.72 -13.02
CA GLY A 78 -35.52 -20.64 -11.94
C GLY A 78 -36.58 -21.75 -11.78
N PRO A 79 -36.31 -22.81 -11.01
CA PRO A 79 -37.20 -23.97 -10.86
C PRO A 79 -38.55 -23.64 -10.18
N THR A 80 -38.68 -22.46 -9.57
CA THR A 80 -39.90 -22.02 -8.87
C THR A 80 -40.33 -20.59 -9.20
N VAL A 81 -39.46 -19.76 -9.81
CA VAL A 81 -39.76 -18.35 -10.15
C VAL A 81 -38.90 -17.83 -11.32
N ASP A 82 -39.49 -16.95 -12.13
CA ASP A 82 -38.79 -16.16 -13.15
C ASP A 82 -38.09 -14.93 -12.52
N TRP A 83 -36.76 -14.88 -12.64
CA TRP A 83 -35.95 -13.73 -12.27
C TRP A 83 -35.58 -12.95 -13.51
N VAL A 84 -35.53 -11.63 -13.39
CA VAL A 84 -35.20 -10.75 -14.52
C VAL A 84 -34.08 -9.82 -14.11
N ILE A 85 -33.04 -9.76 -14.94
CA ILE A 85 -31.90 -8.87 -14.72
C ILE A 85 -32.04 -7.62 -15.58
N LEU A 86 -32.02 -6.45 -14.93
CA LEU A 86 -31.90 -5.14 -15.57
C LEU A 86 -30.46 -4.67 -15.47
N SER A 87 -29.84 -4.37 -16.61
CA SER A 87 -28.52 -3.75 -16.65
C SER A 87 -28.65 -2.32 -17.16
N LEU A 88 -28.49 -1.34 -16.28
CA LEU A 88 -28.70 0.08 -16.60
C LEU A 88 -27.46 0.89 -16.31
N ARG A 89 -27.26 1.96 -17.08
CA ARG A 89 -26.21 2.94 -16.84
C ARG A 89 -26.61 3.87 -15.71
N LYS A 90 -25.77 4.00 -14.69
CA LYS A 90 -25.90 4.98 -13.60
C LYS A 90 -25.90 6.42 -14.13
N PRO A 91 -26.59 7.35 -13.44
CA PRO A 91 -26.51 8.78 -13.76
C PRO A 91 -25.08 9.31 -13.64
N GLU A 92 -24.67 10.18 -14.57
CA GLU A 92 -23.32 10.76 -14.59
C GLU A 92 -22.96 11.46 -13.28
N SER A 93 -23.92 12.15 -12.66
CA SER A 93 -23.73 12.81 -11.36
C SER A 93 -23.38 11.85 -10.22
N GLN A 94 -23.93 10.64 -10.23
CA GLN A 94 -23.59 9.61 -9.24
C GLN A 94 -22.21 9.02 -9.52
N VAL A 95 -21.88 8.79 -10.80
CA VAL A 95 -20.56 8.31 -11.21
C VAL A 95 -19.47 9.30 -10.81
N GLU A 96 -19.67 10.61 -11.02
CA GLU A 96 -18.73 11.64 -10.60
C GLU A 96 -18.52 11.67 -9.08
N GLN A 97 -19.59 11.53 -8.31
CA GLN A 97 -19.51 11.45 -6.85
C GLN A 97 -18.74 10.21 -6.39
N GLU A 98 -19.02 9.04 -6.98
CA GLU A 98 -18.30 7.80 -6.68
C GLU A 98 -16.81 7.93 -7.03
N ILE A 99 -16.47 8.54 -8.17
CA ILE A 99 -15.08 8.81 -8.55
C ILE A 99 -14.41 9.74 -7.53
N ALA A 100 -15.09 10.79 -7.08
CA ALA A 100 -14.55 11.72 -6.09
C ALA A 100 -14.30 11.02 -4.74
N GLN A 101 -15.22 10.18 -4.29
CA GLN A 101 -15.07 9.38 -3.07
C GLN A 101 -13.90 8.41 -3.18
N ILE A 102 -13.79 7.69 -4.30
CA ILE A 102 -12.69 6.76 -4.55
C ILE A 102 -11.34 7.48 -4.52
N LYS A 103 -11.25 8.68 -5.13
CA LYS A 103 -10.03 9.48 -5.10
C LYS A 103 -9.64 9.87 -3.68
N ALA A 104 -10.60 10.33 -2.88
CA ALA A 104 -10.37 10.69 -1.49
C ALA A 104 -9.90 9.50 -0.65
N ASP A 105 -10.54 8.34 -0.80
CA ASP A 105 -10.19 7.12 -0.07
C ASP A 105 -8.79 6.61 -0.43
N VAL A 106 -8.44 6.65 -1.72
CA VAL A 106 -7.11 6.26 -2.21
C VAL A 106 -6.05 7.21 -1.67
N GLU A 107 -6.29 8.52 -1.73
CA GLU A 107 -5.37 9.53 -1.21
C GLU A 107 -5.16 9.36 0.29
N ALA A 108 -6.24 9.20 1.07
CA ALA A 108 -6.15 8.97 2.52
C ALA A 108 -5.36 7.70 2.85
N THR A 109 -5.63 6.60 2.14
CA THR A 109 -4.93 5.33 2.33
C THR A 109 -3.44 5.47 2.00
N TYR A 110 -3.11 6.16 0.90
CA TYR A 110 -1.74 6.39 0.49
C TYR A 110 -0.97 7.24 1.51
N LEU A 111 -1.58 8.34 2.00
CA LEU A 111 -0.96 9.20 3.00
C LEU A 111 -0.70 8.48 4.33
N ALA A 112 -1.64 7.62 4.77
CA ALA A 112 -1.45 6.80 5.96
C ALA A 112 -0.26 5.82 5.79
N GLN A 113 -0.21 5.10 4.68
CA GLN A 113 0.89 4.17 4.39
C GLN A 113 2.24 4.88 4.26
N LEU A 114 2.25 6.09 3.68
CA LEU A 114 3.47 6.90 3.58
C LEU A 114 3.98 7.33 4.96
N ALA A 115 3.08 7.71 5.87
CA ALA A 115 3.43 8.04 7.25
C ALA A 115 4.04 6.84 7.98
N ASP A 116 3.42 5.66 7.85
CA ASP A 116 3.90 4.42 8.46
C ASP A 116 5.27 4.01 7.89
N ALA A 117 5.43 4.07 6.57
CA ALA A 117 6.70 3.76 5.91
C ALA A 117 7.81 4.72 6.35
N LYS A 118 7.50 6.01 6.48
CA LYS A 118 8.45 7.01 6.99
C LYS A 118 8.84 6.72 8.44
N ALA A 119 7.89 6.41 9.30
CA ALA A 119 8.16 6.05 10.70
C ALA A 119 9.04 4.81 10.81
N ALA A 120 8.78 3.78 9.98
CA ALA A 120 9.59 2.56 9.94
C ALA A 120 11.03 2.81 9.45
N CYS A 121 11.23 3.68 8.46
CA CYS A 121 12.56 4.11 8.02
C CYS A 121 13.32 4.83 9.13
N VAL A 122 12.69 5.80 9.80
CA VAL A 122 13.29 6.53 10.91
C VAL A 122 13.68 5.58 12.05
N ALA A 123 12.81 4.62 12.40
CA ALA A 123 13.12 3.63 13.43
C ALA A 123 14.36 2.79 13.09
N LYS A 124 14.50 2.35 11.84
CA LYS A 124 15.70 1.61 11.38
C LYS A 124 16.97 2.45 11.42
N GLU A 125 16.90 3.71 11.01
CA GLU A 125 18.05 4.62 11.08
C GLU A 125 18.47 4.86 12.53
N VAL A 126 17.52 5.10 13.44
CA VAL A 126 17.79 5.26 14.87
C VAL A 126 18.41 4.00 15.47
N GLU A 127 17.89 2.81 15.14
CA GLU A 127 18.46 1.55 15.61
C GLU A 127 19.90 1.35 15.11
N SER A 128 20.15 1.68 13.84
CA SER A 128 21.49 1.61 13.24
C SER A 128 22.48 2.56 13.94
N LEU A 129 22.06 3.79 14.22
CA LEU A 129 22.87 4.77 14.96
C LEU A 129 23.17 4.30 16.39
N LEU A 130 22.16 3.81 17.12
CA LEU A 130 22.34 3.28 18.47
C LEU A 130 23.29 2.07 18.50
N ALA A 131 23.17 1.15 17.54
CA ALA A 131 24.08 0.02 17.41
C ALA A 131 25.51 0.47 17.09
N GLY A 132 25.66 1.49 16.23
CA GLY A 132 26.94 2.12 15.92
C GLY A 132 27.59 2.76 17.14
N GLU A 133 26.84 3.53 17.92
CA GLU A 133 27.34 4.12 19.17
C GLU A 133 27.75 3.07 20.19
N LYS A 134 26.95 2.00 20.35
CA LYS A 134 27.27 0.90 21.26
C LYS A 134 28.58 0.21 20.89
N ARG A 135 28.79 -0.07 19.59
CA ARG A 135 30.06 -0.65 19.10
C ARG A 135 31.24 0.29 19.35
N ARG A 136 31.07 1.59 19.10
CA ARG A 136 32.13 2.59 19.36
C ARG A 136 32.51 2.64 20.84
N LYS A 137 31.54 2.62 21.75
CA LYS A 137 31.79 2.58 23.21
C LYS A 137 32.54 1.32 23.61
N GLN A 138 32.11 0.15 23.13
CA GLN A 138 32.79 -1.12 23.41
C GLN A 138 34.22 -1.14 22.89
N GLN A 139 34.46 -0.62 21.68
CA GLN A 139 35.81 -0.53 21.13
C GLN A 139 36.69 0.42 21.96
N ALA A 140 36.17 1.59 22.33
CA ALA A 140 36.90 2.53 23.17
C ALA A 140 37.26 1.96 24.55
N GLU A 141 36.38 1.16 25.15
CA GLU A 141 36.67 0.45 26.42
C GLU A 141 37.75 -0.62 26.27
N LEU A 142 37.76 -1.36 25.15
CA LEU A 142 38.80 -2.35 24.85
C LEU A 142 40.15 -1.68 24.58
N ASP A 143 40.16 -0.61 23.78
CA ASP A 143 41.37 0.14 23.46
C ASP A 143 41.97 0.78 24.72
N ALA A 144 41.13 1.31 25.62
CA ALA A 144 41.58 1.86 26.90
C ALA A 144 42.21 0.79 27.81
N LYS A 145 41.64 -0.42 27.86
CA LYS A 145 42.24 -1.54 28.61
C LYS A 145 43.56 -2.00 28.02
N ALA A 146 43.63 -2.13 26.70
CA ALA A 146 44.88 -2.51 26.02
C ALA A 146 46.00 -1.48 26.25
N ALA A 147 45.66 -0.19 26.28
CA ALA A 147 46.62 0.87 26.61
C ALA A 147 47.13 0.77 28.06
N GLN A 148 46.24 0.53 29.02
CA GLN A 148 46.62 0.34 30.43
C GLN A 148 47.51 -0.89 30.64
N GLU A 149 47.17 -2.02 29.99
CA GLU A 149 47.99 -3.24 30.07
C GLU A 149 49.38 -3.01 29.46
N ALA A 150 49.47 -2.31 28.32
CA ALA A 150 50.76 -1.98 27.70
C ALA A 150 51.64 -1.08 28.59
N GLU A 151 51.05 -0.12 29.30
CA GLU A 151 51.78 0.72 30.28
C GLU A 151 52.30 -0.10 31.47
N GLU A 152 51.48 -1.00 32.02
CA GLU A 152 51.89 -1.90 33.09
C GLU A 152 53.01 -2.86 32.64
N TYR A 153 52.90 -3.44 31.44
CA TYR A 153 53.96 -4.28 30.88
C TYR A 153 55.27 -3.51 30.69
N ALA A 154 55.22 -2.30 30.13
CA ALA A 154 56.40 -1.46 29.93
C ALA A 154 57.05 -1.08 31.27
N ARG A 155 56.24 -0.83 32.31
CA ARG A 155 56.73 -0.56 33.66
C ARG A 155 57.42 -1.78 34.27
N VAL A 156 56.80 -2.96 34.19
CA VAL A 156 57.36 -4.21 34.70
C VAL A 156 58.66 -4.56 33.96
N GLU A 157 58.71 -4.38 32.65
CA GLU A 157 59.92 -4.59 31.85
C GLU A 157 61.05 -3.65 32.26
N ALA A 158 60.75 -2.36 32.50
CA ALA A 158 61.71 -1.40 33.01
C ALA A 158 62.20 -1.74 34.43
N GLU A 159 61.32 -2.19 35.32
CA GLU A 159 61.69 -2.66 36.67
C GLU A 159 62.58 -3.92 36.60
N VAL A 160 62.28 -4.87 35.70
CA VAL A 160 63.10 -6.08 35.50
C VAL A 160 64.47 -5.74 34.92
N LEU A 161 64.56 -4.85 33.93
CA LEU A 161 65.82 -4.38 33.38
C LEU A 161 66.67 -3.64 34.41
N ALA A 162 66.06 -2.80 35.26
CA ALA A 162 66.76 -2.13 36.35
C ALA A 162 67.28 -3.12 37.41
N ALA A 163 66.51 -4.17 37.74
CA ALA A 163 66.92 -5.22 38.67
C ALA A 163 68.05 -6.10 38.11
N LEU A 164 68.08 -6.34 36.80
CA LEU A 164 69.12 -7.11 36.12
C LEU A 164 70.41 -6.29 35.87
N GLY A 165 70.30 -4.97 35.71
CA GLY A 165 71.45 -4.06 35.52
C GLY A 165 72.23 -3.72 36.80
N GLY A 166 71.76 -4.15 37.97
CA GLY A 166 72.36 -3.85 39.28
C GLY A 166 73.43 -4.83 39.79
N LYS A 167 73.95 -5.72 38.94
CA LYS A 167 75.06 -6.62 39.29
C LYS A 167 76.23 -6.46 38.31
N GLN A 168 77.07 -5.47 38.57
CA GLN A 168 78.49 -5.50 38.20
C GLN A 168 79.32 -5.19 39.45
#